data_AF-A0A379GD80-F1
#
_entry.id   AF-A0A379GD80-F1
#
_cell.length_a   1.000
_cell.length_b   1.000
_cell.length_c   1.000
_cell.angle_alpha   90.00
_cell.angle_beta   90.00
_cell.angle_gamma   90.00
#
_symmetry.space_group_name_H-M   'P 1'
#
loop_
_entity.id
_entity.type
_entity.pdbx_description
1 polymer ?
#
loop_
_entity_poly.entity_id
_entity_poly.type
_entity_poly.pdbx_seq_one_letter_code
_entity_poly.pdbx_strand_id
1 'polypeptide(L)' 'MSFQEQQITFDSRHHQLTNINVWTPDSQWLVYDVRPNGGSFTGLTIEKIHAKTKQQQIIYTATQGAHVGLPQ' A
#
# COMPACT_ATOMS: atom_id res chain seq x y z
N MET A 1 23.14 5.77 15.49
CA MET A 1 22.78 4.87 14.38
C MET A 1 22.38 5.74 13.21
N SER A 2 22.95 5.54 12.03
CA SER A 2 22.47 6.20 10.80
C SER A 2 21.39 5.30 10.19
N PHE A 3 20.22 5.84 9.89
CA PHE A 3 19.18 5.11 9.17
C PHE A 3 19.34 5.40 7.68
N GLN A 4 19.43 4.34 6.87
CA GLN A 4 19.45 4.47 5.42
C GLN A 4 18.03 4.23 4.88
N GLU A 5 17.50 5.22 4.16
CA GLU A 5 16.23 5.06 3.46
C GLU A 5 16.38 4.05 2.32
N GLN A 6 15.38 3.18 2.17
CA GLN A 6 15.35 2.17 1.12
C GLN A 6 14.01 2.23 0.36
N GLN A 7 14.08 2.49 -0.94
CA GLN A 7 12.93 2.36 -1.83
C GLN A 7 12.65 0.87 -2.13
N ILE A 8 11.39 0.46 -1.99
CA ILE A 8 10.97 -0.94 -2.19
C ILE A 8 9.97 -1.13 -3.33
N THR A 9 9.30 -0.07 -3.80
CA THR A 9 8.39 -0.08 -4.96
C THR A 9 8.94 0.79 -6.08
N PHE A 10 8.64 0.44 -7.33
CA PHE A 10 9.17 1.13 -8.52
C PHE A 10 8.12 1.46 -9.58
N ASP A 11 6.86 1.04 -9.37
CA ASP A 11 5.78 1.30 -10.31
C ASP A 11 5.47 2.81 -10.36
N SER A 12 5.18 3.33 -11.57
CA SER A 12 4.78 4.71 -11.79
C SER A 12 3.32 4.97 -11.39
N ARG A 13 2.98 4.61 -10.15
CA ARG A 13 1.67 4.75 -9.53
C ARG A 13 1.83 5.10 -8.05
N HIS A 14 0.73 5.45 -7.43
CA HIS A 14 0.72 5.88 -6.04
C HIS A 14 0.71 4.68 -5.10
N HIS A 15 1.17 4.91 -3.87
CA HIS A 15 1.25 3.92 -2.80
C HIS A 15 0.86 4.63 -1.51
N GLN A 16 -0.44 4.68 -1.22
CA GLN A 16 -0.97 5.36 -0.03
C GLN A 16 -0.89 4.42 1.17
N LEU A 17 -0.14 4.84 2.18
CA LEU A 17 -0.09 4.21 3.49
C LEU A 17 -0.95 5.03 4.46
N THR A 18 -1.62 4.36 5.40
CA THR A 18 -2.14 5.03 6.58
C THR A 18 -1.07 5.19 7.65
N ASN A 19 -1.32 6.09 8.60
CA ASN A 19 -0.39 6.36 9.71
C ASN A 19 -0.32 5.24 10.76
N ILE A 20 -1.27 4.29 10.74
CA ILE A 20 -1.34 3.16 11.67
C ILE A 20 -1.69 1.86 10.93
N ASN A 21 -1.36 0.73 11.56
CA ASN A 21 -1.78 -0.62 11.17
C ASN A 21 -1.43 -1.06 9.72
N VAL A 22 -0.34 -0.52 9.16
CA VAL A 22 0.13 -0.88 7.81
C VAL A 22 1.09 -2.07 7.75
N TRP A 23 1.45 -2.65 8.90
CA TRP A 23 2.46 -3.72 9.00
C TRP A 23 1.84 -5.05 9.42
N THR A 24 2.35 -6.14 8.86
CA THR A 24 2.08 -7.48 9.43
C THR A 24 2.84 -7.69 10.75
N PRO A 25 2.34 -8.55 11.66
CA PRO A 25 3.00 -8.81 12.94
C PRO A 25 4.43 -9.37 12.85
N ASP A 26 4.77 -10.02 11.74
CA ASP A 26 6.11 -10.54 11.44
C ASP A 26 7.07 -9.49 10.84
N SER A 27 6.60 -8.25 10.69
CA SER A 27 7.31 -7.12 10.07
C SER A 27 7.83 -7.42 8.65
N GLN A 28 7.26 -8.42 7.97
CA GLN A 28 7.69 -8.77 6.62
C GLN A 28 6.92 -8.00 5.55
N TRP A 29 5.71 -7.53 5.82
CA TRP A 29 4.85 -6.92 4.80
C TRP A 29 4.33 -5.54 5.20
N LEU A 30 4.24 -4.65 4.20
CA LEU A 30 3.52 -3.38 4.28
C LEU A 30 2.29 -3.42 3.38
N VAL A 31 1.17 -2.87 3.84
CA VAL A 31 -0.10 -2.79 3.10
C VAL A 31 -0.36 -1.35 2.65
N TYR A 32 -0.73 -1.15 1.39
CA TYR A 32 -1.06 0.15 0.80
C TYR A 32 -2.23 0.05 -0.18
N ASP A 33 -2.88 1.17 -0.44
CA ASP A 33 -3.79 1.34 -1.58
C ASP A 33 -3.11 2.16 -2.69
N VAL A 34 -3.64 2.11 -3.92
CA VAL A 34 -2.98 2.69 -5.11
C VAL A 34 -3.60 4.02 -5.57
N ARG A 35 -4.34 4.71 -4.68
CA ARG A 35 -5.07 5.92 -5.05
C ARG A 35 -4.15 7.10 -5.36
N PRO A 36 -4.52 7.96 -6.33
CA PRO A 36 -3.73 9.14 -6.67
C PRO A 36 -3.65 10.19 -5.57
N ASN A 37 -4.66 10.28 -4.69
CA ASN A 37 -4.64 11.15 -3.52
C ASN A 37 -5.44 10.54 -2.37
N GLY A 38 -5.14 10.94 -1.13
CA GLY A 38 -5.76 10.38 0.08
C GLY A 38 -7.24 10.79 0.30
N GLY A 39 -7.70 11.87 -0.34
CA GLY A 39 -9.05 12.42 -0.19
C GLY A 39 -10.10 11.87 -1.16
N SER A 40 -9.69 11.13 -2.20
CA SER A 40 -10.61 10.53 -3.19
C SER A 40 -10.78 9.05 -2.93
N PHE A 41 -11.93 8.46 -3.23
CA PHE A 41 -12.16 7.01 -3.20
C PHE A 41 -12.24 6.49 -4.63
N THR A 42 -11.09 6.44 -5.31
CA THR A 42 -10.99 6.02 -6.73
C THR A 42 -10.10 4.78 -6.90
N GLY A 43 -9.56 4.23 -5.82
CA GLY A 43 -8.65 3.08 -5.85
C GLY A 43 -9.44 1.80 -6.03
N LEU A 44 -8.87 0.83 -6.77
CA LEU A 44 -9.50 -0.48 -6.96
C LEU A 44 -8.82 -1.58 -6.15
N THR A 45 -7.53 -1.46 -5.86
CA THR A 45 -6.76 -2.52 -5.20
C THR A 45 -6.21 -2.06 -3.86
N ILE A 46 -6.22 -3.01 -2.91
CA ILE A 46 -5.35 -2.98 -1.74
C ILE A 46 -4.28 -4.03 -2.00
N GLU A 47 -3.03 -3.63 -1.79
CA GLU A 47 -1.86 -4.41 -2.10
C GLU A 47 -0.94 -4.48 -0.90
N LYS A 48 -0.06 -5.47 -0.89
CA LYS A 48 1.02 -5.56 0.07
C LYS A 48 2.35 -5.81 -0.62
N ILE A 49 3.42 -5.35 -0.01
CA ILE A 49 4.78 -5.63 -0.45
C ILE A 49 5.61 -6.23 0.68
N HIS A 50 6.38 -7.26 0.35
CA HIS A 50 7.34 -7.85 1.28
C HIS A 50 8.57 -6.94 1.38
N ALA A 51 8.90 -6.46 2.58
CA ALA A 51 9.93 -5.44 2.82
C ALA A 51 11.34 -5.87 2.34
N LYS A 52 11.67 -7.15 2.51
CA LYS A 52 12.96 -7.72 2.07
C LYS A 52 12.99 -8.17 0.61
N THR A 53 12.05 -9.03 0.19
CA THR A 53 12.06 -9.65 -1.13
C THR A 53 11.45 -8.79 -2.23
N LYS A 54 10.76 -7.70 -1.86
CA LYS A 54 10.01 -6.80 -2.76
C LYS A 54 8.88 -7.49 -3.50
N GLN A 55 8.49 -8.69 -3.08
CA GLN A 55 7.33 -9.39 -3.63
C GLN A 55 6.07 -8.57 -3.37
N GLN A 56 5.35 -8.22 -4.43
CA GLN A 56 4.05 -7.53 -4.35
C GLN A 56 2.90 -8.53 -4.51
N GLN A 57 1.81 -8.29 -3.80
CA GLN A 57 0.59 -9.08 -3.89
C GLN A 57 -0.64 -8.19 -3.77
N ILE A 58 -1.62 -8.37 -4.65
CA ILE A 58 -2.96 -7.80 -4.47
C ILE A 58 -3.69 -8.66 -3.45
N ILE A 59 -4.17 -8.05 -2.36
CA ILE A 59 -4.92 -8.75 -1.31
C ILE A 59 -6.43 -8.49 -1.38
N TYR A 60 -6.83 -7.43 -2.08
CA TYR A 60 -8.23 -7.13 -2.33
C TYR A 60 -8.38 -6.34 -3.64
N THR A 61 -9.47 -6.60 -4.37
CA THR A 61 -9.90 -5.84 -5.54
C THR A 61 -11.37 -5.49 -5.38
N ALA A 62 -11.70 -4.20 -5.40
CA ALA A 62 -13.07 -3.73 -5.37
C ALA A 62 -13.80 -4.15 -6.64
N THR A 63 -15.09 -4.43 -6.49
CA THR A 63 -15.96 -4.88 -7.59
C THR A 63 -17.27 -4.08 -7.58
N GLN A 64 -18.07 -4.23 -8.64
CA GLN A 64 -19.42 -3.65 -8.73
C GLN A 64 -19.46 -2.11 -8.55
N GLY A 65 -18.45 -1.40 -9.07
CA GLY A 65 -18.36 0.05 -9.00
C GLY A 65 -17.91 0.60 -7.64
N ALA A 66 -17.60 -0.27 -6.67
CA ALA A 66 -17.01 0.14 -5.41
C ALA A 66 -15.54 0.56 -5.58
N HIS A 67 -15.04 1.33 -4.61
CA HIS A 67 -13.64 1.76 -4.53
C HIS A 67 -13.12 1.60 -3.10
N VAL A 68 -11.81 1.43 -2.98
CA VAL A 68 -11.10 1.37 -1.71
C VAL A 68 -10.45 2.70 -1.36
N GLY A 69 -10.18 2.86 -0.07
CA GLY A 69 -9.42 3.97 0.47
C GLY A 69 -9.74 4.18 1.94
N LEU A 70 -8.80 4.80 2.64
CA LEU A 70 -9.07 5.45 3.92
C LEU A 70 -8.98 6.97 3.71
N PRO A 71 -9.95 7.75 4.22
CA PRO A 71 -9.86 9.20 4.17
C PRO A 71 -8.67 9.63 5.04
N GLN A 72 -7.74 10.39 4.46
CA GLN A 72 -6.65 11.05 5.19
C GLN A 72 -7.10 12.38 5.76
#